data_AF-A0A392PPH9-F1
#
_entry.id   AF-A0A392PPH9-F1
#
_cell.length_a   1.000
_cell.length_b   1.000
_cell.length_c   1.000
_cell.angle_alpha   90.00
_cell.angle_beta   90.00
_cell.angle_gamma   90.00
#
_symmetry.space_group_name_H-M   'P 1'
#
loop_
_entity.id
_entity.type
_entity.pdbx_description
1 polymer ?
#
loop_
_entity_poly.entity_id
_entity_poly.type
_entity_poly.pdbx_seq_one_letter_code
_entity_poly.pdbx_strand_id
1 'polypeptide(L)'
;MSLMNHSGDDEIKDSSVKPKLLQKGVLRTNCIDCLDRTNVAQYAYGLVALGRQLQALGFIESLRIDLDNPLAKEVMTAYESMGDKLAFQYGGSAAHNK
;
A
#
# COMPACT_ATOMS: atom_id res chain seq x y z
N MET A 1 52.41 8.12 32.72
CA MET A 1 52.56 6.73 32.26
C MET A 1 51.73 5.83 33.17
N SER A 2 50.50 5.51 32.78
CA SER A 2 49.92 4.16 32.92
C SER A 2 48.54 4.15 32.25
N LEU A 3 48.53 3.58 31.05
CA LEU A 3 47.55 2.67 30.45
C LEU A 3 46.07 3.12 30.35
N MET A 4 45.68 3.33 29.09
CA MET A 4 44.31 3.38 28.60
C MET A 4 43.54 2.11 29.00
N ASN A 5 42.37 2.27 29.62
CA ASN A 5 41.32 1.26 29.60
C ASN A 5 40.35 1.61 28.47
N HIS A 6 40.48 0.88 27.37
CA HIS A 6 39.54 0.87 26.27
C HIS A 6 38.37 -0.04 26.68
N SER A 7 37.37 0.54 27.34
CA SER A 7 36.04 -0.06 27.43
C SER A 7 35.25 0.49 26.25
N GLY A 8 35.47 -0.11 25.07
CA GLY A 8 34.57 0.02 23.95
C GLY A 8 33.28 -0.70 24.31
N ASP A 9 32.35 0.04 24.91
CA ASP A 9 30.94 -0.30 24.85
C ASP A 9 30.47 0.04 23.42
N ASP A 10 30.85 -0.80 22.47
CA ASP A 10 30.14 -0.88 21.20
C ASP A 10 28.74 -1.40 21.56
N GLU A 11 27.82 -0.47 21.83
CA GLU A 11 26.39 -0.73 21.75
C GLU A 11 26.12 -1.26 20.35
N ILE A 12 26.15 -2.59 20.21
CA ILE A 12 25.51 -3.29 19.12
C ILE A 12 24.03 -2.97 19.28
N LYS A 13 23.60 -1.88 18.65
CA LYS A 13 22.20 -1.62 18.34
C LYS A 13 21.76 -2.80 17.48
N ASP A 14 21.26 -3.83 18.13
CA ASP A 14 20.49 -4.88 17.50
C ASP A 14 19.35 -4.17 16.77
N SER A 15 19.54 -3.96 15.48
CA SER A 15 18.50 -3.45 14.60
C SER A 15 17.49 -4.59 14.47
N SER A 16 16.67 -4.74 15.51
CA SER A 16 15.61 -5.75 15.60
C SER A 16 14.67 -5.52 14.42
N VAL A 17 14.94 -6.19 13.31
CA VAL A 17 14.12 -6.17 12.10
C VAL A 17 12.76 -6.71 12.50
N LYS A 18 11.74 -5.85 12.50
CA LYS A 18 10.38 -6.27 12.82
C LYS A 18 10.00 -7.42 11.88
N PRO A 19 9.55 -8.57 12.41
CA PRO A 19 9.23 -9.72 11.56
C PRO A 19 8.13 -9.36 10.57
N LYS A 20 8.31 -9.74 9.31
CA LYS A 20 7.34 -9.50 8.24
C LYS A 20 6.05 -10.28 8.55
N LEU A 21 4.91 -9.60 8.50
CA LEU A 21 3.60 -10.22 8.69
C LEU A 21 3.06 -10.77 7.37
N LEU A 22 2.41 -11.93 7.43
CA LEU A 22 1.72 -12.52 6.28
C LEU A 22 0.25 -12.04 6.22
N GLN A 23 -0.25 -11.83 5.00
CA GLN A 23 -1.66 -11.49 4.77
C GLN A 23 -2.57 -12.67 5.15
N LYS A 24 -3.55 -12.42 6.03
CA LYS A 24 -4.46 -13.46 6.55
C LYS A 24 -5.88 -13.39 5.97
N GLY A 25 -6.17 -12.43 5.10
CA GLY A 25 -7.50 -12.23 4.53
C GLY A 25 -7.49 -11.31 3.32
N VAL A 26 -8.61 -11.24 2.61
CA VAL A 26 -8.77 -10.48 1.36
C VAL A 26 -10.03 -9.62 1.43
N LEU A 27 -9.95 -8.44 0.82
CA LEU A 27 -11.13 -7.63 0.53
C LEU A 27 -11.71 -8.10 -0.81
N ARG A 28 -13.02 -8.37 -0.84
CA ARG A 28 -13.72 -8.77 -2.06
C ARG A 28 -14.88 -7.82 -2.32
N THR A 29 -14.90 -7.22 -3.50
CA THR A 29 -16.02 -6.43 -4.03
C THR A 29 -16.82 -7.26 -5.02
N ASN A 30 -18.12 -6.99 -5.15
CA ASN A 30 -18.99 -7.70 -6.09
C ASN A 30 -19.08 -6.95 -7.43
N CYS A 31 -19.24 -7.69 -8.52
CA CYS A 31 -19.29 -7.15 -9.89
C CYS A 31 -20.61 -6.43 -10.24
N ILE A 32 -21.62 -6.48 -9.36
CA ILE A 32 -22.90 -5.76 -9.55
C ILE A 32 -22.76 -4.27 -9.21
N ASP A 33 -21.77 -3.92 -8.38
CA ASP A 33 -21.42 -2.54 -8.15
C ASP A 33 -20.73 -2.00 -9.41
N CYS A 34 -21.09 -0.77 -9.84
CA CYS A 34 -20.43 -0.20 -11.01
C CYS A 34 -18.91 -0.16 -10.81
N LEU A 35 -18.19 -0.45 -11.89
CA LEU A 35 -16.74 -0.64 -11.88
C LEU A 35 -16.01 0.51 -11.18
N ASP A 36 -16.41 1.76 -11.46
CA ASP A 36 -15.81 2.96 -10.87
C ASP A 36 -15.93 2.99 -9.34
N ARG A 37 -17.09 2.64 -8.77
CA ARG A 37 -17.27 2.60 -7.31
C ARG A 37 -16.43 1.49 -6.68
N THR A 38 -16.32 0.34 -7.34
CA THR A 38 -15.45 -0.75 -6.83
C THR A 38 -13.98 -0.35 -6.90
N ASN A 39 -13.56 0.33 -7.95
CA ASN A 39 -12.17 0.73 -8.17
C ASN A 39 -11.73 1.79 -7.14
N VAL A 40 -12.58 2.80 -6.88
CA VAL A 40 -12.33 3.82 -5.85
C VAL A 40 -12.25 3.19 -4.45
N ALA A 41 -13.13 2.22 -4.15
CA ALA A 41 -13.06 1.51 -2.87
C ALA A 41 -11.75 0.73 -2.73
N GLN A 42 -11.34 0.00 -3.77
CA GLN A 42 -10.07 -0.74 -3.76
C GLN A 42 -8.86 0.20 -3.63
N TYR A 43 -8.87 1.34 -4.31
CA TYR A 43 -7.86 2.40 -4.16
C TYR A 43 -7.72 2.85 -2.71
N ALA A 44 -8.83 3.17 -2.03
CA ALA A 44 -8.80 3.66 -0.66
C ALA A 44 -8.18 2.63 0.31
N TYR A 45 -8.57 1.35 0.19
CA TYR A 45 -7.96 0.27 0.98
C TYR A 45 -6.49 0.04 0.62
N GLY A 46 -6.15 0.11 -0.67
CA GLY A 46 -4.79 -0.01 -1.18
C GLY A 46 -3.87 1.07 -0.62
N LEU A 47 -4.34 2.32 -0.55
CA LEU A 47 -3.56 3.45 -0.02
C LEU A 47 -3.28 3.27 1.48
N VAL A 48 -4.25 2.80 2.25
CA VAL A 48 -4.05 2.48 3.68
C VAL A 48 -3.08 1.32 3.86
N ALA A 49 -3.17 0.28 3.03
CA ALA A 49 -2.24 -0.85 3.07
C ALA A 49 -0.81 -0.41 2.72
N LEU A 50 -0.64 0.43 1.70
CA LEU A 50 0.65 0.99 1.30
C LEU A 50 1.25 1.84 2.43
N GLY A 51 0.47 2.70 3.08
CA GLY A 51 0.95 3.48 4.22
C GLY A 51 1.49 2.60 5.35
N ARG A 52 0.79 1.51 5.69
CA ARG A 52 1.27 0.51 6.66
C ARG A 52 2.58 -0.16 6.24
N GLN A 53 2.70 -0.52 4.97
CA GLN A 53 3.90 -1.16 4.43
C GLN A 53 5.11 -0.21 4.45
N LEU A 54 4.92 1.04 4.03
CA LEU A 54 5.97 2.06 4.04
C LEU A 54 6.43 2.40 5.46
N GLN A 55 5.50 2.45 6.43
CA GLN A 55 5.85 2.63 7.83
C GLN A 55 6.66 1.45 8.37
N ALA A 56 6.26 0.22 8.05
CA ALA A 56 6.99 -0.97 8.47
C ALA A 56 8.41 -1.03 7.89
N LEU A 57 8.63 -0.42 6.71
CA LEU A 57 9.94 -0.29 6.07
C LEU A 57 10.74 0.94 6.54
N GLY A 58 10.15 1.83 7.35
CA GLY A 58 10.81 3.03 7.86
C GLY A 58 10.86 4.21 6.90
N PHE A 59 10.06 4.21 5.82
CA PHE A 59 10.01 5.34 4.87
C PHE A 59 9.14 6.50 5.34
N ILE A 60 8.11 6.22 6.16
CA ILE A 60 7.19 7.21 6.70
C ILE A 60 6.88 6.92 8.16
N GLU A 61 6.59 7.95 8.95
CA GLU A 61 6.22 7.81 10.36
C GLU A 61 4.71 7.58 10.54
N SER A 62 3.90 8.27 9.72
CA SER A 62 2.44 8.16 9.71
C SER A 62 1.96 6.92 8.95
N LEU A 63 0.94 6.26 9.50
CA LEU A 63 0.23 5.15 8.82
C LEU A 63 -0.62 5.61 7.64
N ARG A 64 -0.95 6.90 7.57
CA ARG A 64 -1.87 7.47 6.58
C ARG A 64 -1.09 8.32 5.59
N ILE A 65 -1.30 8.05 4.32
CA ILE A 65 -0.86 8.90 3.21
C ILE A 65 -2.01 9.86 2.92
N ASP A 66 -1.72 11.16 2.93
CA ASP A 66 -2.69 12.20 2.60
C ASP A 66 -3.13 12.07 1.12
N LEU A 67 -4.38 12.38 0.81
CA LEU A 67 -4.88 12.38 -0.57
C LEU A 67 -4.21 13.45 -1.44
N ASP A 68 -3.75 14.53 -0.83
CA ASP A 68 -2.99 15.58 -1.52
C ASP A 68 -1.53 15.19 -1.77
N ASN A 69 -1.06 14.09 -1.15
CA ASN A 69 0.29 13.58 -1.36
C ASN A 69 0.45 13.10 -2.82
N PRO A 70 1.55 13.46 -3.52
CA PRO A 70 1.81 12.99 -4.88
C PRO A 70 1.74 11.46 -5.03
N LEU A 71 2.17 10.71 -4.02
CA LEU A 71 2.07 9.25 -4.02
C LEU A 71 0.63 8.76 -4.06
N ALA A 72 -0.31 9.44 -3.41
CA ALA A 72 -1.72 9.08 -3.46
C ALA A 72 -2.30 9.26 -4.88
N LYS A 73 -1.80 10.25 -5.64
CA LYS A 73 -2.15 10.47 -7.04
C LYS A 73 -1.55 9.41 -7.96
N GLU A 74 -0.26 9.09 -7.78
CA GLU A 74 0.41 8.00 -8.51
C GLU A 74 -0.29 6.65 -8.32
N VAL A 75 -0.70 6.35 -7.08
CA VAL A 75 -1.48 5.14 -6.79
C VAL A 75 -2.84 5.22 -7.47
N MET A 76 -3.53 6.37 -7.46
CA MET A 76 -4.81 6.53 -8.17
C MET A 76 -4.64 6.26 -9.68
N THR A 77 -3.61 6.82 -10.32
CA THR A 77 -3.30 6.56 -11.74
C THR A 77 -3.15 5.07 -12.03
N ALA A 78 -2.50 4.31 -11.13
CA ALA A 78 -2.38 2.87 -11.28
C ALA A 78 -3.74 2.15 -11.18
N TYR A 79 -4.62 2.58 -10.27
CA TYR A 79 -5.99 2.06 -10.16
C TYR A 79 -6.87 2.47 -11.35
N GLU A 80 -6.75 3.68 -11.87
CA GLU A 80 -7.44 4.13 -13.09
C GLU A 80 -7.04 3.27 -14.30
N SER A 81 -5.73 3.06 -14.51
CA SER A 81 -5.24 2.19 -15.59
C SER A 81 -5.70 0.74 -15.44
N MET A 82 -5.81 0.25 -14.21
CA MET A 82 -6.39 -1.06 -13.92
C MET A 82 -7.89 -1.08 -14.26
N GLY A 83 -8.63 -0.04 -13.87
CA GLY A 83 -10.04 0.15 -14.17
C GLY A 83 -10.33 0.13 -15.66
N ASP A 84 -9.57 0.90 -16.46
CA ASP A 84 -9.70 0.93 -17.93
C ASP A 84 -9.53 -0.45 -18.56
N LYS A 85 -8.55 -1.22 -18.07
CA LYS A 85 -8.32 -2.59 -18.55
C LYS A 85 -9.44 -3.53 -18.16
N LEU A 86 -10.00 -3.40 -16.96
CA LEU A 86 -11.14 -4.19 -16.52
C LEU A 86 -12.41 -3.81 -17.29
N ALA A 87 -12.58 -2.53 -17.64
CA ALA A 87 -13.75 -2.03 -18.35
C ALA A 87 -13.99 -2.74 -19.68
N PHE A 88 -12.94 -3.20 -20.38
CA PHE A 88 -13.10 -4.02 -21.60
C PHE A 88 -13.95 -5.29 -21.36
N GLN A 89 -13.86 -5.92 -20.20
CA GLN A 89 -14.65 -7.11 -19.86
C GLN A 89 -16.11 -6.75 -19.54
N TYR A 90 -16.35 -5.58 -18.93
CA TYR A 90 -17.69 -5.10 -18.63
C TYR A 90 -18.40 -4.53 -19.87
N GLY A 91 -17.66 -3.85 -20.74
CA GLY A 91 -18.15 -3.24 -21.98
C GLY A 91 -18.56 -4.23 -23.08
N GLY A 92 -18.09 -5.49 -23.00
CA GLY A 92 -18.53 -6.57 -23.89
C GLY A 92 -19.78 -7.33 -23.41
N SER A 93 -20.33 -6.98 -22.24
CA SER A 93 -21.50 -7.65 -21.68
C SER A 93 -22.79 -7.26 -22.41
N ALA A 94 -23.83 -8.11 -22.39
CA ALA A 94 -25.12 -7.87 -23.06
C ALA A 94 -25.82 -6.54 -22.69
N ALA A 95 -25.37 -5.84 -21.66
CA ALA A 95 -25.78 -4.46 -21.34
C ALA A 95 -25.33 -3.42 -22.39
N HIS A 96 -24.38 -3.76 -23.27
CA HIS A 96 -23.87 -2.92 -24.34
C HIS A 96 -24.52 -3.21 -25.72
N ASN A 97 -25.35 -4.26 -25.83
CA ASN A 97 -26.17 -4.47 -27.01
C ASN A 97 -27.45 -3.62 -26.88
N LYS A 98 -27.53 -2.56 -27.67
CA LYS A 98 -28.80 -1.90 -28.00
C LYS A 98 -29.43 -2.57 -29.21
#